data_AF-A0A7T1HMT3-F1
#
_entry.id   AF-A0A7T1HMT3-F1
#
_cell.length_a   1.000
_cell.length_b   1.000
_cell.length_c   1.000
_cell.angle_alpha   90.00
_cell.angle_beta   90.00
_cell.angle_gamma   90.00
#
_symmetry.space_group_name_H-M   'P 1'
#
loop_
_entity.id
_entity.type
_entity.pdbx_description
1 polymer ?
#
loop_
_entity_poly.entity_id
_entity_poly.type
_entity_poly.pdbx_seq_one_letter_code
_entity_poly.pdbx_strand_id
1 'polypeptide(L)' 'MSSADSPVDANVPATSATTPDQPAFGWSGYAERVNGRFAMLGFAAVLLIEAFSRDTFLHWAGLVP' A
#
# COMPACT_ATOMS: atom_id res chain seq x y z
N MET A 1 5.55 36.54 -39.17
CA MET A 1 6.45 35.39 -38.96
C MET A 1 7.12 35.63 -37.60
N SER A 2 6.98 34.88 -36.53
CA SER A 2 6.52 33.51 -36.25
C SER A 2 6.13 33.53 -34.74
N SER A 3 4.86 33.34 -34.39
CA SER A 3 4.25 32.07 -33.95
C SER A 3 4.72 31.56 -32.58
N ALA A 4 3.77 31.55 -31.62
CA ALA A 4 3.60 30.58 -30.52
C ALA A 4 4.74 30.53 -29.48
N ASP A 5 4.57 31.13 -28.30
CA ASP A 5 3.81 30.60 -27.16
C ASP A 5 3.56 29.08 -27.22
N SER A 6 4.37 28.34 -26.47
CA SER A 6 4.16 26.93 -26.16
C SER A 6 4.96 26.61 -24.89
N PRO A 7 4.35 26.65 -23.69
CA PRO A 7 4.93 25.96 -22.54
C PRO A 7 4.62 24.47 -22.73
N VAL A 8 5.43 23.79 -23.54
CA VAL A 8 5.50 22.33 -23.50
C VAL A 8 6.51 21.99 -22.42
N ASP A 9 6.01 21.84 -21.20
CA ASP A 9 6.47 20.79 -20.30
C ASP A 9 5.25 20.30 -19.54
N ALA A 10 4.55 19.42 -20.24
CA ALA A 10 3.47 18.60 -19.73
C ALA A 10 3.98 17.75 -18.56
N ASN A 11 3.30 17.86 -17.42
CA ASN A 11 3.15 16.79 -16.43
C ASN A 11 4.45 16.11 -15.99
N VAL A 12 5.38 16.89 -15.40
CA VAL A 12 6.18 16.34 -14.31
C VAL A 12 5.23 16.27 -13.13
N PRO A 13 4.78 15.10 -12.63
CA PRO A 13 4.15 15.06 -11.33
C PRO A 13 5.19 15.65 -10.39
N ALA A 14 4.91 16.84 -9.86
CA ALA A 14 5.72 17.43 -8.84
C ALA A 14 5.83 16.35 -7.76
N THR A 15 6.99 15.73 -7.65
CA THR A 15 7.40 14.96 -6.50
C THR A 15 7.51 16.00 -5.39
N SER A 16 6.34 16.42 -4.88
CA SER A 16 6.21 17.21 -3.67
C SER A 16 6.71 16.32 -2.56
N ALA A 17 8.03 16.33 -2.38
CA ALA A 17 8.77 15.71 -1.31
C ALA A 17 8.47 16.38 0.05
N THR A 18 7.47 17.25 0.12
CA THR A 18 6.91 17.83 1.34
C THR A 18 5.51 18.36 1.01
N THR A 19 4.55 17.49 0.69
CA THR A 19 3.19 17.80 1.15
C THR A 19 3.24 17.50 2.65
N PRO A 20 3.09 18.49 3.55
CA PRO A 20 2.73 18.17 4.91
C PRO A 20 1.32 17.59 4.80
N ASP A 21 1.25 16.29 4.54
CA ASP A 21 0.08 15.47 4.81
C ASP A 21 -0.08 15.62 6.32
N GLN A 22 -0.77 16.69 6.71
CA GLN A 22 -1.02 17.07 8.09
C GLN A 22 -1.47 15.77 8.73
N PRO A 23 -0.71 15.20 9.70
CA PRO A 23 -1.05 13.89 10.25
C PRO A 23 -2.33 14.06 11.05
N ALA A 24 -3.45 14.03 10.33
CA ALA A 24 -4.78 13.98 10.86
C ALA A 24 -4.88 12.57 11.42
N PHE A 25 -4.73 12.48 12.75
CA PHE A 25 -5.03 11.27 13.49
C PHE A 25 -6.50 10.92 13.23
N GLY A 26 -6.71 9.85 12.44
CA GLY A 26 -8.03 9.42 11.96
C GLY A 26 -7.94 8.46 10.77
N TRP A 27 -9.07 8.23 10.11
CA TRP A 27 -9.22 7.45 8.86
C TRP A 27 -8.60 8.20 7.66
N SER A 28 -7.31 8.49 7.73
CA SER A 28 -6.57 9.17 6.66
C SER A 28 -6.16 8.19 5.57
N GLY A 29 -5.95 8.69 4.35
CA GLY A 29 -5.44 7.87 3.24
C GLY A 29 -4.04 7.28 3.52
N TYR A 30 -3.26 7.89 4.42
CA TYR A 30 -2.03 7.30 4.92
C TYR A 30 -2.29 6.03 5.76
N ALA A 31 -3.29 6.07 6.66
CA ALA A 31 -3.70 4.90 7.44
C ALA A 31 -4.20 3.76 6.54
N GLU A 32 -4.98 4.07 5.50
CA GLU A 32 -5.44 3.06 4.53
C GLU A 32 -4.26 2.37 3.82
N ARG A 33 -3.29 3.14 3.31
CA ARG A 33 -2.08 2.58 2.66
C ARG A 33 -1.25 1.72 3.60
N VAL A 34 -1.09 2.16 4.84
CA VAL A 34 -0.32 1.44 5.87
C VAL A 34 -1.04 0.15 6.28
N ASN A 35 -2.34 0.21 6.54
CA ASN A 35 -3.17 -0.96 6.87
C ASN A 35 -3.18 -1.97 5.71
N GLY A 36 -3.31 -1.50 4.47
CA GLY A 36 -3.22 -2.36 3.28
C GLY A 36 -1.87 -3.08 3.16
N ARG A 37 -0.76 -2.41 3.47
CA ARG A 37 0.58 -3.05 3.48
C ARG A 37 0.70 -4.11 4.56
N PHE A 38 0.21 -3.83 5.77
CA PHE A 38 0.20 -4.82 6.85
C PHE A 38 -0.68 -6.03 6.49
N ALA A 39 -1.81 -5.82 5.81
CA ALA A 39 -2.65 -6.91 5.35
C ALA A 39 -1.94 -7.79 4.30
N MET A 40 -1.24 -7.21 3.33
CA MET A 40 -0.45 -7.96 2.34
C MET A 40 0.64 -8.80 3.01
N LEU A 41 1.37 -8.23 3.98
CA LEU A 41 2.40 -8.93 4.73
C LEU A 41 1.82 -10.04 5.61
N GLY A 42 0.70 -9.79 6.29
CA GLY A 42 0.01 -10.79 7.10
C GLY A 42 -0.48 -11.97 6.25
N PHE A 43 -1.07 -11.70 5.09
CA PHE A 43 -1.48 -12.75 4.16
C PHE A 43 -0.29 -13.55 3.63
N ALA A 44 0.80 -12.88 3.22
CA ALA A 44 2.01 -13.57 2.77
C ALA A 44 2.64 -14.42 3.89
N ALA A 45 2.64 -13.94 5.13
CA ALA A 45 3.13 -14.70 6.29
C ALA A 45 2.29 -15.95 6.55
N VAL A 46 0.94 -15.87 6.46
CA VAL A 46 0.08 -17.04 6.60
C VAL A 46 0.38 -18.09 5.53
N LEU A 47 0.51 -17.69 4.26
CA LEU A 47 0.87 -18.61 3.17
C LEU A 47 2.24 -19.26 3.39
N LEU A 48 3.23 -18.49 3.86
CA LEU A 48 4.56 -19.02 4.16
C LEU A 48 4.50 -20.04 5.31
N ILE A 49 3.81 -19.71 6.39
CA ILE A 49 3.65 -20.61 7.54
C ILE A 49 2.95 -21.90 7.10
N GLU A 50 1.88 -21.81 6.31
CA GLU A 50 1.19 -22.97 5.75
C GLU A 50 2.11 -23.83 4.87
N ALA A 51 2.91 -23.20 4.00
CA ALA A 51 3.85 -23.90 3.13
C ALA A 51 4.97 -24.63 3.90
N PHE A 52 5.49 -24.03 4.98
CA PHE A 52 6.54 -24.64 5.80
C PHE A 52 5.99 -25.68 6.79
N SER A 53 4.87 -25.37 7.43
CA SER A 53 4.27 -26.23 8.45
C SER A 53 3.54 -27.43 7.84
N ARG A 54 3.18 -27.36 6.54
CA ARG A 54 2.30 -28.32 5.83
C ARG A 54 0.97 -28.56 6.53
N ASP A 55 0.61 -27.63 7.39
CA ASP A 55 -0.57 -27.66 8.23
C ASP A 55 -1.24 -26.30 8.07
N THR A 56 -2.52 -26.30 7.72
CA THR A 56 -3.20 -25.06 7.36
C THR A 56 -3.47 -24.25 8.62
N PHE A 57 -3.45 -22.91 8.52
CA PHE A 57 -3.73 -22.03 9.66
C PHE A 57 -5.05 -22.37 10.35
N LEU A 58 -6.05 -22.83 9.58
CA LEU A 58 -7.36 -23.25 10.09
C LEU A 58 -7.30 -24.52 10.96
N HIS A 59 -6.35 -25.42 10.72
CA HIS A 59 -6.14 -26.63 11.52
C HIS A 59 -5.41 -26.26 12.83
N TRP A 60 -4.41 -25.38 12.79
CA TRP A 60 -3.79 -24.81 13.99
C TRP A 60 -4.77 -23.97 14.84
N ALA A 61 -5.66 -23.21 14.19
CA ALA A 61 -6.72 -22.44 14.85
C ALA A 61 -7.90 -23.30 15.35
N GLY A 62 -7.90 -24.62 15.09
CA GLY A 62 -8.92 -25.55 15.55
C GLY A 62 -10.29 -25.40 14.89
N LEU A 63 -10.37 -24.76 13.73
CA LEU A 63 -11.61 -24.51 12.99
C LEU A 63 -11.96 -25.64 12.01
N VAL A 64 -11.00 -26.48 11.63
CA VAL A 64 -11.17 -27.62 10.72
C VAL A 64 -10.44 -28.83 11.30
N PRO A 65 -11.05 -30.03 11.34
CA PRO A 65 -10.42 -31.25 11.83
C PRO A 65 -9.36 -31.83 10.89
#